data_AF-A0A2P8HCI1-F1
#
_entry.id   AF-A0A2P8HCI1-F1
#
_cell.length_a   1.000
_cell.length_b   1.000
_cell.length_c   1.000
_cell.angle_alpha   90.00
_cell.angle_beta   90.00
_cell.angle_gamma   90.00
#
_symmetry.space_group_name_H-M   'P 1'
#
loop_
_entity.id
_entity.type
_entity.pdbx_description
1 polymer ?
#
loop_
_entity_poly.entity_id
_entity_poly.type
_entity_poly.pdbx_seq_one_letter_code
_entity_poly.pdbx_strand_id
1 'polypeptide(L)'
;MIIQQVQQQYLSKKGGQGEFFYSQYWDTFHGNAESMDHATQSAYDYVLANYNKDDGKDVEGGKVVLQGYSYGGVMATHLAGRLKKANVPVSLLVTVDAAAGPESDNIDRTVPSNVDENINIYQTNPSMVRSHGDKNKKEEGSKTKVVNIDVTSVTNEHGKIDDYALKAVVNRILADLNKDRK
;
A
#
# COMPACT_ATOMS: atom_id res chain seq x y z
N MET A 1 -6.43 11.42 9.10
CA MET A 1 -5.76 10.56 8.10
C MET A 1 -5.39 9.20 8.71
N ILE A 2 -5.33 8.12 7.91
CA ILE A 2 -5.05 6.73 8.39
C ILE A 2 -3.78 6.67 9.26
N ILE A 3 -2.64 7.14 8.75
CA ILE A 3 -1.35 7.08 9.46
C ILE A 3 -1.39 7.90 10.76
N GLN A 4 -2.06 9.05 10.82
CA GLN A 4 -2.20 9.81 12.07
C GLN A 4 -2.93 8.99 13.15
N GLN A 5 -3.99 8.26 12.77
CA GLN A 5 -4.70 7.39 13.72
C GLN A 5 -3.84 6.21 14.17
N VAL A 6 -3.10 5.58 13.24
CA VAL A 6 -2.17 4.49 13.56
C VAL A 6 -1.03 4.99 14.47
N GLN A 7 -0.48 6.17 14.18
CA GLN A 7 0.57 6.81 14.98
C GLN A 7 0.10 7.06 16.42
N GLN A 8 -1.09 7.65 16.58
CA GLN A 8 -1.66 7.97 17.89
C GLN A 8 -2.11 6.73 18.69
N GLN A 9 -2.64 5.71 18.01
CA GLN A 9 -3.19 4.54 18.69
C GLN A 9 -2.14 3.48 19.02
N TYR A 10 -1.06 3.40 18.23
CA TYR A 10 -0.11 2.29 18.29
C TYR A 10 1.34 2.72 18.38
N LEU A 11 1.86 3.42 17.35
CA LEU A 11 3.30 3.66 17.20
C LEU A 11 3.84 4.50 18.37
N SER A 12 3.07 5.48 18.87
CA SER A 12 3.46 6.28 20.04
C SER A 12 3.57 5.48 21.35
N LYS A 13 3.01 4.26 21.41
CA LYS A 13 2.98 3.41 22.63
C LYS A 13 3.86 2.18 22.52
N LYS A 14 4.07 1.68 21.31
CA LYS A 14 4.73 0.39 21.04
C LYS A 14 6.04 0.54 20.27
N GLY A 15 6.43 1.76 19.92
CA GLY A 15 7.57 2.02 19.05
C GLY A 15 7.21 1.89 17.56
N GLY A 16 8.11 2.37 16.71
CA GLY A 16 7.94 2.44 15.26
C GLY A 16 7.63 3.84 14.74
N GLN A 17 7.68 3.99 13.42
CA GLN A 17 7.55 5.26 12.73
C GLN A 17 6.57 5.14 11.57
N GLY A 18 5.84 6.22 11.29
CA GLY A 18 4.97 6.34 10.13
C GLY A 18 5.28 7.64 9.41
N GLU A 19 5.43 7.56 8.08
CA GLU A 19 5.75 8.71 7.23
C GLU A 19 4.81 8.77 6.03
N PHE A 20 4.47 9.99 5.60
CA PHE A 20 3.67 10.23 4.41
C PHE A 20 4.56 10.65 3.25
N PHE A 21 4.35 9.99 2.10
CA PHE A 21 5.01 10.37 0.86
C PHE A 21 3.96 10.83 -0.14
N TYR A 22 4.28 11.94 -0.81
CA TYR A 22 3.45 12.51 -1.86
C TYR A 22 4.24 12.44 -3.17
N SER A 23 3.59 11.96 -4.23
CA SER A 23 4.10 12.11 -5.59
C SER A 23 3.27 13.11 -6.35
N GLN A 24 3.88 13.76 -7.35
CA GLN A 24 3.11 14.49 -8.34
C GLN A 24 2.57 13.48 -9.36
N TYR A 25 1.33 13.04 -9.14
CA TYR A 25 0.61 12.08 -10.00
C TYR A 25 0.77 12.39 -11.49
N TRP A 26 0.61 13.66 -11.87
CA TRP A 26 0.63 14.12 -13.25
C TRP A 26 2.00 13.97 -13.94
N ASP A 27 3.08 13.91 -13.17
CA ASP A 27 4.44 13.76 -13.69
C ASP A 27 4.93 12.30 -13.63
N THR A 28 4.09 11.37 -13.14
CA THR A 28 4.45 9.97 -12.96
C THR A 28 3.74 9.10 -13.99
N PHE A 29 4.50 8.44 -14.86
CA PHE A 29 3.96 7.53 -15.87
C PHE A 29 4.08 6.07 -15.43
N HIS A 30 2.96 5.44 -15.04
CA HIS A 30 2.94 4.05 -14.56
C HIS A 30 3.42 3.01 -15.58
N GLY A 31 3.38 3.32 -16.87
CA GLY A 31 3.92 2.47 -17.93
C GLY A 31 5.46 2.47 -18.01
N ASN A 32 6.14 3.32 -17.22
CA ASN A 32 7.59 3.43 -17.21
C ASN A 32 8.14 3.19 -15.79
N ALA A 33 8.96 2.15 -15.66
CA ALA A 33 9.53 1.76 -14.37
C ALA A 33 10.47 2.81 -13.77
N GLU A 34 11.23 3.55 -14.58
CA GLU A 34 12.13 4.61 -14.10
C GLU A 34 11.35 5.80 -13.52
N SER A 35 10.24 6.19 -14.16
CA SER A 35 9.32 7.21 -13.65
C SER A 35 8.72 6.80 -12.31
N MET A 36 8.29 5.53 -12.20
CA MET A 36 7.77 4.97 -10.94
C MET A 36 8.84 4.84 -9.86
N ASP A 37 10.07 4.48 -10.22
CA ASP A 37 11.22 4.44 -9.31
C ASP A 37 11.53 5.84 -8.77
N HIS A 38 11.57 6.86 -9.63
CA HIS A 38 11.74 8.24 -9.20
C HIS A 38 10.62 8.69 -8.26
N ALA A 39 9.35 8.43 -8.61
CA ALA A 39 8.20 8.82 -7.80
C ALA A 39 8.14 8.13 -6.42
N THR A 40 8.74 6.93 -6.29
CA THR A 40 8.76 6.16 -5.04
C THR A 40 10.10 6.23 -4.31
N GLN A 41 11.07 7.00 -4.81
CA GLN A 41 12.45 7.01 -4.31
C GLN A 41 12.54 7.40 -2.83
N SER A 42 11.89 8.50 -2.43
CA SER A 42 11.94 8.95 -1.03
C SER A 42 11.35 7.93 -0.05
N ALA A 43 10.26 7.24 -0.44
CA ALA A 43 9.65 6.18 0.37
C ALA A 43 10.55 4.95 0.45
N TYR A 44 11.20 4.59 -0.65
CA TYR A 44 12.17 3.51 -0.71
C TYR A 44 13.37 3.76 0.21
N ASP A 45 13.99 4.93 0.11
CA ASP A 45 15.14 5.32 0.94
C ASP A 45 14.77 5.37 2.42
N TYR A 46 13.58 5.90 2.74
CA TYR A 46 13.07 5.93 4.10
C TYR A 46 12.91 4.53 4.69
N VAL A 47 12.33 3.58 3.94
CA VAL A 47 12.19 2.19 4.41
C VAL A 47 13.56 1.55 4.61
N LEU A 48 14.50 1.73 3.69
CA LEU A 48 15.86 1.16 3.84
C LEU A 48 16.62 1.74 5.04
N ALA A 49 16.42 3.02 5.34
CA ALA A 49 17.08 3.67 6.47
C ALA A 49 16.50 3.25 7.84
N ASN A 50 15.23 2.83 7.89
CA ASN A 50 14.50 2.60 9.15
C ASN A 50 14.04 1.15 9.38
N TYR A 51 14.08 0.28 8.37
CA TYR A 51 13.71 -1.12 8.54
C TYR A 51 14.69 -1.80 9.52
N ASN A 52 14.13 -2.51 10.50
CA ASN A 52 14.89 -3.12 11.61
C ASN A 52 15.74 -2.11 12.41
N LYS A 53 15.28 -0.85 12.51
CA LYS A 53 15.87 0.17 13.37
C LYS A 53 14.87 0.69 14.40
N ASP A 54 15.34 0.89 15.63
CA ASP A 54 14.65 1.66 16.67
C ASP A 54 15.63 2.66 17.28
N ASP A 55 15.35 3.95 17.15
CA ASP A 55 16.24 5.05 17.55
C ASP A 55 17.70 4.86 17.06
N GLY A 56 17.85 4.45 15.79
CA GLY A 56 19.13 4.18 15.14
C GLY A 56 19.80 2.85 15.50
N LYS A 57 19.24 2.05 16.42
CA LYS A 57 19.79 0.75 16.83
C LYS A 57 19.15 -0.39 16.06
N ASP A 58 19.94 -1.40 15.73
CA ASP A 58 19.43 -2.62 15.09
C ASP A 58 18.47 -3.37 16.03
N VAL A 59 17.30 -3.72 15.49
CA VAL A 59 16.29 -4.54 16.15
C VAL A 59 15.83 -5.64 15.22
N GLU A 60 15.54 -6.81 15.78
CA GLU A 60 14.97 -7.93 15.01
C GLU A 60 13.45 -7.81 14.91
N GLY A 61 12.89 -8.37 13.83
CA GLY A 61 11.44 -8.52 13.70
C GLY A 61 10.67 -7.25 13.33
N GLY A 62 11.34 -6.22 12.79
CA GLY A 62 10.68 -5.04 12.25
C GLY A 62 9.64 -5.38 11.18
N LYS A 63 8.60 -4.56 11.06
CA LYS A 63 7.51 -4.74 10.11
C LYS A 63 7.36 -3.54 9.20
N VAL A 64 7.26 -3.82 7.91
CA VAL A 64 6.92 -2.81 6.89
C VAL A 64 5.46 -2.99 6.52
N VAL A 65 4.68 -1.92 6.70
CA VAL A 65 3.29 -1.82 6.25
C VAL A 65 3.22 -0.71 5.22
N LEU A 66 2.69 -1.02 4.04
CA LEU A 66 2.48 -0.05 2.97
C LEU A 66 0.98 0.18 2.79
N GLN A 67 0.58 1.44 2.64
CA GLN A 67 -0.79 1.80 2.33
C GLN A 67 -0.81 2.83 1.20
N GLY A 68 -1.66 2.58 0.22
CA GLY A 68 -1.84 3.47 -0.92
C GLY A 68 -3.32 3.65 -1.26
N TYR A 69 -3.70 4.88 -1.60
CA TYR A 69 -5.04 5.23 -2.06
C TYR A 69 -4.98 5.78 -3.48
N SER A 70 -5.94 5.40 -4.34
CA SER A 70 -5.97 5.83 -5.74
C SER A 70 -4.64 5.51 -6.42
N TYR A 71 -3.99 6.47 -7.06
CA TYR A 71 -2.66 6.24 -7.63
C TYR A 71 -1.59 5.89 -6.59
N GLY A 72 -1.77 6.31 -5.34
CA GLY A 72 -0.97 5.84 -4.22
C GLY A 72 -0.98 4.32 -4.07
N GLY A 73 -2.09 3.64 -4.41
CA GLY A 73 -2.16 2.18 -4.43
C GLY A 73 -1.28 1.54 -5.51
N VAL A 74 -1.18 2.19 -6.68
CA VAL A 74 -0.27 1.80 -7.77
C VAL A 74 1.18 1.95 -7.32
N MET A 75 1.51 3.10 -6.73
CA MET A 75 2.84 3.39 -6.21
C MET A 75 3.24 2.48 -5.04
N ALA A 76 2.32 2.18 -4.12
CA ALA A 76 2.59 1.28 -3.00
C ALA A 76 2.87 -0.15 -3.49
N THR A 77 2.17 -0.61 -4.52
CA THR A 77 2.41 -1.91 -5.16
C THR A 77 3.78 -1.93 -5.86
N HIS A 78 4.12 -0.88 -6.60
CA HIS A 78 5.45 -0.72 -7.21
C HIS A 78 6.57 -0.70 -6.16
N LEU A 79 6.41 0.09 -5.10
CA LEU A 79 7.36 0.17 -3.99
C LEU A 79 7.57 -1.20 -3.33
N ALA A 80 6.52 -1.99 -3.12
CA ALA A 80 6.67 -3.36 -2.61
C ALA A 80 7.56 -4.21 -3.54
N GLY A 81 7.44 -4.04 -4.85
CA GLY A 81 8.28 -4.71 -5.85
C GLY A 81 9.73 -4.24 -5.81
N ARG A 82 9.98 -2.96 -5.55
CA ARG A 82 11.34 -2.44 -5.32
C ARG A 82 11.96 -3.01 -4.04
N LEU A 83 11.19 -3.03 -2.96
CA LEU A 83 11.63 -3.59 -1.67
C LEU A 83 11.93 -5.10 -1.77
N LYS A 84 11.23 -5.84 -2.64
CA LYS A 84 11.56 -7.23 -2.96
C LYS A 84 13.00 -7.36 -3.47
N LYS A 85 13.42 -6.50 -4.39
CA LYS A 85 14.79 -6.49 -4.95
C LYS A 85 15.84 -6.19 -3.87
N ALA A 86 15.47 -5.46 -2.82
CA ALA A 86 16.31 -5.16 -1.67
C ALA A 86 16.23 -6.21 -0.54
N ASN A 87 15.53 -7.33 -0.75
CA ASN A 87 15.26 -8.36 0.26
C ASN A 87 14.54 -7.82 1.52
N VAL A 88 13.77 -6.74 1.38
CA VAL A 88 12.94 -6.20 2.47
C VAL A 88 11.54 -6.80 2.37
N PRO A 89 11.09 -7.56 3.37
CA PRO A 89 9.75 -8.10 3.39
C PRO A 89 8.71 -7.04 3.76
N VAL A 90 7.52 -7.17 3.18
CA VAL A 90 6.37 -6.33 3.47
C VAL A 90 5.32 -7.17 4.19
N SER A 91 5.06 -6.86 5.45
CA SER A 91 4.08 -7.60 6.26
C SER A 91 2.65 -7.40 5.73
N LEU A 92 2.30 -6.17 5.37
CA LEU A 92 0.97 -5.81 4.89
C LEU A 92 1.06 -4.75 3.80
N LEU A 93 0.41 -5.02 2.67
CA LEU A 93 0.13 -4.03 1.62
C LEU A 93 -1.38 -3.75 1.60
N VAL A 94 -1.79 -2.51 1.86
CA VAL A 94 -3.18 -2.07 1.73
C VAL A 94 -3.32 -1.18 0.50
N THR A 95 -4.14 -1.61 -0.46
CA THR A 95 -4.52 -0.80 -1.62
C THR A 95 -5.99 -0.41 -1.51
N VAL A 96 -6.26 0.89 -1.63
CA VAL A 96 -7.62 1.43 -1.60
C VAL A 96 -7.89 2.10 -2.95
N ASP A 97 -8.75 1.47 -3.73
CA ASP A 97 -9.16 1.85 -5.08
C ASP A 97 -7.98 2.20 -5.99
N ALA A 98 -6.98 1.32 -6.06
CA ALA A 98 -5.78 1.55 -6.84
C ALA A 98 -6.14 1.80 -8.32
N ALA A 99 -5.84 3.00 -8.82
CA ALA A 99 -6.37 3.52 -10.06
C ALA A 99 -5.44 4.54 -10.72
N ALA A 100 -5.57 4.74 -12.03
CA ALA A 100 -4.77 5.69 -12.81
C ALA A 100 -5.65 6.48 -13.81
N GLY A 101 -6.82 6.95 -13.34
CA GLY A 101 -7.76 7.69 -14.18
C GLY A 101 -8.19 6.83 -15.39
N PRO A 102 -8.12 7.35 -16.62
CA PRO A 102 -8.46 6.58 -17.83
C PRO A 102 -7.64 5.31 -18.04
N GLU A 103 -6.45 5.21 -17.43
CA GLU A 103 -5.53 4.07 -17.58
C GLU A 103 -5.72 3.02 -16.46
N SER A 104 -6.81 3.09 -15.70
CA SER A 104 -7.11 2.15 -14.60
C SER A 104 -7.12 0.67 -14.99
N ASP A 105 -7.37 0.34 -16.25
CA ASP A 105 -7.30 -1.03 -16.78
C ASP A 105 -5.86 -1.49 -17.09
N ASN A 106 -4.92 -0.55 -17.23
CA ASN A 106 -3.55 -0.79 -17.71
C ASN A 106 -2.49 -0.74 -16.60
N ILE A 107 -2.90 -0.73 -15.34
CA ILE A 107 -1.96 -0.76 -14.21
C ILE A 107 -1.64 -2.18 -13.76
N ASP A 108 -0.42 -2.40 -13.25
CA ASP A 108 -0.05 -3.68 -12.67
C ASP A 108 -0.76 -3.89 -11.33
N ARG A 109 -1.49 -5.00 -11.23
CA ARG A 109 -2.23 -5.45 -10.03
C ARG A 109 -1.61 -6.69 -9.40
N THR A 110 -0.37 -6.99 -9.76
CA THR A 110 0.39 -8.13 -9.25
C THR A 110 1.05 -7.77 -7.93
N VAL A 111 0.66 -8.47 -6.86
CA VAL A 111 1.24 -8.33 -5.53
C VAL A 111 2.53 -9.14 -5.46
N PRO A 112 3.69 -8.51 -5.22
CA PRO A 112 4.98 -9.18 -5.22
C PRO A 112 5.12 -10.22 -4.10
N SER A 113 5.97 -11.23 -4.32
CA SER A 113 6.10 -12.37 -3.40
C SER A 113 6.74 -12.08 -2.03
N ASN A 114 7.35 -10.90 -1.82
CA ASN A 114 7.84 -10.46 -0.51
C ASN A 114 6.73 -9.86 0.38
N VAL A 115 5.50 -9.78 -0.13
CA VAL A 115 4.33 -9.35 0.63
C VAL A 115 3.69 -10.56 1.30
N ASP A 116 3.54 -10.53 2.63
CA ASP A 116 2.89 -11.61 3.37
C ASP A 116 1.36 -11.58 3.12
N GLU A 117 0.73 -10.40 3.28
CA GLU A 117 -0.69 -10.18 3.04
C GLU A 117 -0.95 -8.88 2.27
N ASN A 118 -1.83 -8.94 1.26
CA ASN A 118 -2.42 -7.78 0.60
C ASN A 118 -3.91 -7.71 0.89
N ILE A 119 -4.37 -6.51 1.23
CA ILE A 119 -5.80 -6.17 1.26
C ILE A 119 -6.05 -5.12 0.20
N ASN A 120 -6.89 -5.49 -0.74
CA ASN A 120 -7.32 -4.64 -1.82
C ASN A 120 -8.80 -4.31 -1.63
N ILE A 121 -9.11 -3.06 -1.35
CA ILE A 121 -10.47 -2.53 -1.26
C ILE A 121 -10.69 -1.73 -2.53
N TYR A 122 -11.67 -2.10 -3.35
CA TYR A 122 -11.81 -1.51 -4.68
C TYR A 122 -13.27 -1.42 -5.10
N GLN A 123 -13.55 -0.52 -6.02
CA GLN A 123 -14.80 -0.48 -6.75
C GLN A 123 -14.50 -0.49 -8.26
N THR A 124 -15.38 -1.11 -9.03
CA THR A 124 -15.17 -1.35 -10.47
C THR A 124 -15.92 -0.37 -11.38
N ASN A 125 -16.78 0.48 -10.82
CA ASN A 125 -17.55 1.44 -11.58
C ASN A 125 -16.66 2.67 -11.90
N PRO A 126 -16.46 3.02 -13.18
CA PRO A 126 -15.68 4.19 -13.52
C PRO A 126 -16.30 5.47 -12.95
N SER A 127 -15.49 6.26 -12.25
CA SER A 127 -15.85 7.62 -11.85
C SER A 127 -15.95 8.56 -13.06
N MET A 128 -16.33 9.83 -12.85
CA MET A 128 -16.38 10.86 -13.91
C MET A 128 -15.05 11.02 -14.65
N VAL A 129 -13.92 10.80 -13.98
CA VAL A 129 -12.57 10.84 -14.58
C VAL A 129 -12.09 9.47 -15.04
N ARG A 130 -13.00 8.51 -15.19
CA ARG A 130 -12.79 7.11 -15.58
C ARG A 130 -11.90 6.31 -14.61
N SER A 131 -11.56 6.87 -13.45
CA SER A 131 -10.82 6.18 -12.39
C SER A 131 -11.70 5.10 -11.76
N HIS A 132 -11.17 3.88 -11.68
CA HIS A 132 -11.71 2.75 -10.93
C HIS A 132 -10.59 1.81 -10.47
N GLY A 133 -10.87 1.00 -9.46
CA GLY A 133 -10.04 -0.11 -9.05
C GLY A 133 -10.40 -1.41 -9.77
N ASP A 134 -9.70 -2.48 -9.41
CA ASP A 134 -10.05 -3.87 -9.75
C ASP A 134 -9.31 -4.81 -8.78
N LYS A 135 -9.55 -6.11 -8.91
CA LYS A 135 -8.90 -7.17 -8.15
C LYS A 135 -7.38 -7.15 -8.33
N ASN A 136 -6.68 -7.25 -7.21
CA ASN A 136 -5.28 -7.64 -7.20
C ASN A 136 -5.14 -9.15 -7.35
N LYS A 137 -4.00 -9.58 -7.88
CA LYS A 137 -3.59 -10.98 -7.96
C LYS A 137 -2.22 -11.13 -7.32
N LYS A 138 -1.93 -12.29 -6.73
CA LYS A 138 -0.56 -12.56 -6.26
C LYS A 138 0.35 -12.90 -7.44
N GLU A 139 1.64 -12.62 -7.26
CA GLU A 139 2.68 -13.20 -8.10
C GLU A 139 2.55 -14.74 -8.14
N GLU A 140 2.74 -15.32 -9.32
CA GLU A 140 2.60 -16.76 -9.52
C GLU A 140 3.56 -17.55 -8.63
N GLY A 141 3.09 -18.67 -8.05
CA GLY A 141 3.86 -19.47 -7.10
C GLY A 141 4.06 -18.84 -5.72
N SER A 142 3.64 -17.59 -5.50
CA SER A 142 3.79 -16.94 -4.20
C SER A 142 2.87 -17.51 -3.11
N LYS A 143 3.36 -17.48 -1.87
CA LYS A 143 2.61 -17.72 -0.63
C LYS A 143 1.81 -16.50 -0.15
N THR A 144 1.99 -15.35 -0.78
CA THR A 144 1.24 -14.11 -0.50
C THR A 144 -0.26 -14.39 -0.43
N LYS A 145 -0.89 -13.90 0.63
CA LYS A 145 -2.35 -13.92 0.76
C LYS A 145 -2.93 -12.63 0.21
N VAL A 146 -3.79 -12.72 -0.81
CA VAL A 146 -4.51 -11.56 -1.37
C VAL A 146 -5.97 -11.63 -0.98
N VAL A 147 -6.47 -10.56 -0.37
CA VAL A 147 -7.88 -10.40 0.01
C VAL A 147 -8.45 -9.24 -0.81
N ASN A 148 -9.34 -9.57 -1.74
CA ASN A 148 -10.06 -8.60 -2.57
C ASN A 148 -11.43 -8.32 -1.95
N ILE A 149 -11.68 -7.07 -1.59
CA ILE A 149 -12.94 -6.57 -1.02
C ILE A 149 -13.57 -5.62 -2.05
N ASP A 150 -14.58 -6.14 -2.75
CA ASP A 150 -15.37 -5.37 -3.70
C ASP A 150 -16.42 -4.54 -2.96
N VAL A 151 -16.37 -3.22 -3.10
CA VAL A 151 -17.34 -2.28 -2.52
C VAL A 151 -18.14 -1.54 -3.59
N THR A 152 -18.16 -2.03 -4.83
CA THR A 152 -18.89 -1.43 -5.96
C THR A 152 -20.38 -1.21 -5.67
N SER A 153 -20.99 -2.09 -4.86
CA SER A 153 -22.40 -1.97 -4.45
C SER A 153 -22.65 -0.95 -3.32
N VAL A 154 -21.60 -0.51 -2.64
CA VAL A 154 -21.64 0.44 -1.52
C VAL A 154 -21.32 1.86 -1.98
N THR A 155 -20.33 1.99 -2.86
CA THR A 155 -19.94 3.28 -3.45
C THR A 155 -19.42 3.07 -4.87
N ASN A 156 -19.77 3.99 -5.76
CA ASN A 156 -19.17 4.17 -7.08
C ASN A 156 -18.35 5.47 -7.16
N GLU A 157 -18.23 6.19 -6.05
CA GLU A 157 -17.49 7.43 -5.98
C GLU A 157 -16.07 7.12 -5.52
N HIS A 158 -15.14 7.10 -6.48
CA HIS A 158 -13.70 6.93 -6.24
C HIS A 158 -13.23 7.76 -5.05
N GLY A 159 -13.60 9.05 -5.02
CA GLY A 159 -13.24 10.02 -3.98
C GLY A 159 -13.89 9.85 -2.59
N LYS A 160 -14.76 8.85 -2.39
CA LYS A 160 -15.45 8.59 -1.11
C LYS A 160 -15.18 7.22 -0.53
N ILE A 161 -14.49 6.34 -1.25
CA ILE A 161 -14.24 4.97 -0.81
C ILE A 161 -13.41 4.92 0.48
N ASP A 162 -12.57 5.92 0.69
CA ASP A 162 -11.77 6.14 1.88
C ASP A 162 -12.62 6.41 3.13
N ASP A 163 -13.76 7.10 3.04
CA ASP A 163 -14.68 7.24 4.19
C ASP A 163 -15.23 5.88 4.65
N TYR A 164 -15.52 4.99 3.70
CA TYR A 164 -15.99 3.63 3.97
C TYR A 164 -14.85 2.69 4.39
N ALA A 165 -13.66 2.87 3.82
CA ALA A 165 -12.51 2.00 4.02
C ALA A 165 -11.70 2.37 5.28
N LEU A 166 -11.70 3.63 5.72
CA LEU A 166 -10.82 4.17 6.77
C LEU A 166 -10.78 3.28 8.01
N LYS A 167 -11.95 2.97 8.60
CA LYS A 167 -12.04 2.15 9.80
C LYS A 167 -11.56 0.72 9.56
N ALA A 168 -11.90 0.14 8.41
CA ALA A 168 -11.47 -1.21 8.05
C ALA A 168 -9.95 -1.28 7.84
N VAL A 169 -9.37 -0.28 7.19
CA VAL A 169 -7.93 -0.16 6.93
C VAL A 169 -7.15 0.02 8.23
N VAL A 170 -7.55 0.98 9.07
CA VAL A 170 -6.89 1.22 10.37
C VAL A 170 -6.94 -0.06 11.23
N ASN A 171 -8.11 -0.68 11.36
CA ASN A 171 -8.25 -1.91 12.14
C ASN A 171 -7.37 -3.03 11.60
N ARG A 172 -7.18 -3.12 10.28
CA ARG A 172 -6.29 -4.13 9.73
C ARG A 172 -4.82 -3.83 10.02
N ILE A 173 -4.39 -2.59 9.80
CA ILE A 173 -3.00 -2.20 10.08
C ILE A 173 -2.69 -2.51 11.54
N LEU A 174 -3.57 -2.12 12.46
CA LEU A 174 -3.41 -2.42 13.89
C LEU A 174 -3.41 -3.93 14.17
N ALA A 175 -4.31 -4.70 13.56
CA ALA A 175 -4.34 -6.15 13.73
C ALA A 175 -3.09 -6.84 13.18
N ASP A 176 -2.47 -6.31 12.14
CA ASP A 176 -1.21 -6.83 11.61
C ASP A 176 -0.03 -6.49 12.51
N LEU A 177 0.09 -5.21 12.91
CA LEU A 177 1.16 -4.74 13.79
C LEU A 177 1.17 -5.47 15.15
N ASN A 178 0.03 -5.93 15.65
CA ASN A 178 -0.11 -6.68 16.90
C ASN A 178 0.21 -8.19 16.80
N LYS A 179 0.38 -8.76 15.61
CA LYS A 179 0.73 -10.19 15.46
C LYS A 179 2.23 -10.40 15.60
N ASP A 180 2.65 -11.57 16.06
CA ASP A 180 4.03 -11.99 15.84
C ASP A 180 4.23 -12.36 14.36
N ARG A 181 5.44 -12.17 13.84
CA ARG A 181 5.75 -12.58 12.47
C ARG A 181 5.81 -14.11 12.43
N LYS A 182 5.12 -14.71 11.46
CA LYS A 182 5.14 -16.17 11.23
C LYS A 182 6.45 -16.62 10.62
#